data_AF-A0A9Q8QVH0-F1
#
_entry.id   AF-A0A9Q8QVH0-F1
#
_cell.length_a   1.000
_cell.length_b   1.000
_cell.length_c   1.000
_cell.angle_alpha   90.00
_cell.angle_beta   90.00
_cell.angle_gamma   90.00
#
_symmetry.space_group_name_H-M   'P 1'
#
loop_
_entity.id
_entity.type
_entity.pdbx_description
1 polymer ?
#
loop_
_entity_poly.entity_id
_entity_poly.type
_entity_poly.pdbx_seq_one_letter_code
_entity_poly.pdbx_strand_id
1 'polypeptide(L)'
;MTTNKRERNLVDEVAAKAINRIIERAGMNNSAVDRVSKSSIGYNRVRDIRNGLKAPVRLSEFLIVCDVCGADPVQTVRDIISEAKRIEEEQKRERRVEETKRILADNPMELAAYTDPDKEKYIEYGNGDDPA
;
A
#
# COMPACT_ATOMS: atom_id res chain seq x y z
N MET A 1 7.68 13.89 26.47
CA MET A 1 7.18 12.56 26.05
C MET A 1 7.35 12.44 24.55
N THR A 2 8.26 11.58 24.10
CA THR A 2 8.47 11.27 22.68
C THR A 2 7.18 10.61 22.17
N THR A 3 6.38 11.35 21.40
CA THR A 3 5.21 10.78 20.74
C THR A 3 5.72 9.67 19.83
N ASN A 4 5.47 8.43 20.22
CA ASN A 4 5.79 7.26 19.42
C ASN A 4 4.98 7.38 18.12
N LYS A 5 5.60 7.95 17.09
CA LYS A 5 4.97 8.25 15.80
C LYS A 5 4.76 6.90 15.15
N ARG A 6 3.57 6.31 15.37
CA ARG A 6 3.19 5.05 14.71
C ARG A 6 3.42 5.24 13.22
N GLU A 7 4.26 4.38 12.66
CA GLU A 7 4.56 4.36 11.25
C GLU A 7 3.28 4.01 10.49
N ARG A 8 2.95 4.80 9.47
CA ARG A 8 1.77 4.58 8.65
C ARG A 8 2.06 3.40 7.72
N ASN A 9 1.13 2.46 7.62
CA ASN A 9 1.22 1.39 6.66
C ASN A 9 0.52 1.76 5.34
N LEU A 10 0.63 0.90 4.33
CA LEU A 10 0.01 1.12 3.02
C LEU A 10 -1.52 1.29 3.10
N VAL A 11 -2.19 0.55 3.99
CA VAL A 11 -3.64 0.67 4.18
C VAL A 11 -4.01 2.05 4.72
N ASP A 12 -3.22 2.60 5.66
CA ASP A 12 -3.43 3.95 6.19
C ASP A 12 -3.31 5.01 5.09
N GLU A 13 -2.35 4.87 4.17
CA GLU A 13 -2.16 5.76 3.03
C GLU A 13 -3.34 5.68 2.05
N VAL A 14 -3.76 4.47 1.71
CA VAL A 14 -4.90 4.25 0.81
C VAL A 14 -6.21 4.74 1.42
N ALA A 15 -6.40 4.56 2.73
CA ALA A 15 -7.58 5.05 3.45
C ALA A 15 -7.65 6.58 3.43
N ALA A 16 -6.53 7.29 3.64
CA ALA A 16 -6.49 8.76 3.52
C ALA A 16 -6.90 9.23 2.11
N LYS A 17 -6.36 8.58 1.07
CA LYS A 17 -6.74 8.87 -0.33
C LYS A 17 -8.20 8.58 -0.61
N ALA A 18 -8.75 7.49 -0.09
CA ALA A 18 -10.16 7.15 -0.25
C ALA A 18 -11.08 8.18 0.41
N ILE A 19 -10.77 8.60 1.64
CA ILE A 19 -11.49 9.67 2.34
C ILE A 19 -11.43 10.98 1.55
N ASN A 20 -10.25 11.36 1.04
CA ASN A 20 -10.11 12.55 0.22
C ASN A 20 -11.05 12.50 -1.01
N ARG A 21 -11.07 11.38 -1.73
CA ARG A 21 -11.93 11.18 -2.89
C ARG A 21 -13.42 11.24 -2.55
N ILE A 22 -13.83 10.68 -1.42
CA ILE A 22 -15.24 10.71 -0.98
C ILE A 22 -15.68 12.14 -0.68
N ILE A 23 -14.86 12.90 0.05
CA ILE A 23 -15.14 14.30 0.37
C ILE A 23 -15.21 15.15 -0.91
N GLU A 24 -14.28 14.94 -1.86
CA GLU A 24 -14.27 15.64 -3.15
C GLU A 24 -15.50 15.31 -4.00
N ARG A 25 -15.89 14.03 -4.07
CA ARG A 25 -17.09 13.58 -4.80
C ARG A 25 -18.38 14.15 -4.22
N ALA A 26 -18.43 14.34 -2.91
CA ALA A 26 -19.54 15.00 -2.23
C ALA A 26 -19.55 16.54 -2.43
N GLY A 27 -18.56 17.11 -3.13
CA GLY A 27 -18.42 18.56 -3.31
C GLY A 27 -18.12 19.32 -2.02
N MET A 28 -17.57 18.62 -1.01
CA MET A 28 -17.34 19.17 0.32
C MET A 28 -15.90 19.64 0.51
N ASN A 29 -15.72 20.68 1.33
CA ASN A 29 -14.43 21.06 1.88
C ASN A 29 -14.35 20.67 3.37
N ASN A 30 -13.17 20.84 3.98
CA ASN A 30 -12.95 20.44 5.37
C ASN A 30 -13.92 21.11 6.36
N SER A 31 -14.27 22.38 6.11
CA SER A 31 -15.20 23.14 6.95
C SER A 31 -16.64 22.67 6.79
N ALA A 32 -17.02 22.22 5.59
CA ALA A 32 -18.32 21.62 5.33
C ALA A 32 -18.46 20.30 6.11
N VAL A 33 -17.44 19.42 6.07
CA VAL A 33 -17.46 18.17 6.83
C VAL A 33 -17.55 18.42 8.34
N ASP A 34 -16.75 19.35 8.87
CA ASP A 34 -16.82 19.75 10.29
C ASP A 34 -18.24 20.22 10.67
N ARG A 35 -18.81 21.15 9.91
CA ARG A 35 -20.13 21.70 10.17
C ARG A 35 -21.24 20.66 10.09
N VAL A 36 -21.26 19.84 9.04
CA VAL A 36 -22.32 18.83 8.82
C VAL A 36 -22.22 17.72 9.86
N SER A 37 -21.00 17.33 10.25
CA SER A 37 -20.77 16.39 11.37
C SER A 37 -21.02 16.99 12.76
N LYS A 38 -21.46 18.26 12.85
CA LYS A 38 -21.65 19.00 14.11
C LYS A 38 -20.39 18.94 15.00
N SER A 39 -19.22 19.11 14.39
CA SER A 39 -17.90 19.04 15.02
C SER A 39 -17.56 17.69 15.69
N SER A 40 -18.27 16.62 15.34
CA SER A 40 -17.86 15.25 15.69
C SER A 40 -16.50 14.90 15.08
N ILE A 41 -16.17 15.51 13.93
CA ILE A 41 -14.81 15.54 13.39
C ILE A 41 -14.42 16.98 13.01
N GLY A 42 -13.51 17.59 13.76
CA GLY A 42 -13.13 18.99 13.55
C GLY A 42 -12.33 19.23 12.26
N TYR A 43 -12.40 20.45 11.73
CA TYR A 43 -11.74 20.90 10.49
C TYR A 43 -10.28 20.45 10.36
N ASN A 44 -9.47 20.70 11.40
CA ASN A 44 -8.05 20.35 11.39
C ASN A 44 -7.85 18.84 11.30
N ARG A 45 -8.73 18.06 11.93
CA ARG A 45 -8.67 16.61 11.87
C ARG A 45 -9.01 16.09 10.47
N VAL A 46 -10.05 16.65 9.84
CA VAL A 46 -10.39 16.33 8.43
C VAL A 46 -9.21 16.64 7.51
N ARG A 47 -8.60 17.82 7.65
CA ARG A 47 -7.42 18.22 6.87
C ARG A 47 -6.25 17.25 7.08
N ASP A 48 -5.96 16.91 8.34
CA ASP A 48 -4.84 16.03 8.67
C ASP A 48 -5.07 14.63 8.08
N ILE A 49 -6.30 14.10 8.12
CA ILE A 49 -6.63 12.81 7.50
C ILE A 49 -6.44 12.85 5.97
N ARG A 50 -7.01 13.86 5.29
CA ARG A 50 -6.91 13.99 3.83
C ARG A 50 -5.47 14.08 3.34
N ASN A 51 -4.62 14.74 4.10
CA ASN A 51 -3.21 14.95 3.76
C ASN A 51 -2.28 13.84 4.28
N GLY A 52 -2.81 12.77 4.87
CA GLY A 52 -1.97 11.70 5.44
C GLY A 52 -1.12 12.14 6.64
N LEU A 53 -1.50 13.23 7.32
CA LEU A 53 -0.74 13.79 8.43
C LEU A 53 -1.12 13.16 9.77
N LYS A 54 -0.17 13.21 10.72
CA LYS A 54 -0.33 12.73 12.10
C LYS A 54 -0.78 11.27 12.15
N ALA A 55 -1.73 10.94 13.04
CA ALA A 55 -2.23 9.59 13.22
C ALA A 55 -3.19 9.19 12.08
N PRO A 56 -3.20 7.90 11.68
CA PRO A 56 -4.20 7.34 10.77
C PRO A 56 -5.63 7.61 11.18
N VAL A 57 -6.57 7.45 10.24
CA VAL A 57 -7.99 7.63 10.50
C VAL A 57 -8.50 6.57 11.48
N ARG A 58 -9.33 6.96 12.45
CA ARG A 58 -10.03 6.04 13.35
C ARG A 58 -11.30 5.54 12.69
N LEU A 59 -11.77 4.34 13.08
CA LEU A 59 -13.01 3.78 12.55
C LEU A 59 -14.21 4.73 12.73
N SER A 60 -14.33 5.37 13.90
CA SER A 60 -15.41 6.34 14.16
C SER A 60 -15.35 7.55 13.21
N GLU A 61 -14.15 8.08 12.95
CA GLU A 61 -13.93 9.20 12.02
C GLU A 61 -14.27 8.79 10.58
N PHE A 62 -13.88 7.58 10.18
CA PHE A 62 -14.20 7.02 8.87
C PHE A 62 -15.71 6.91 8.66
N LEU A 63 -16.43 6.37 9.64
CA LEU A 63 -17.89 6.21 9.57
C LEU A 63 -18.61 7.58 9.52
N ILE A 64 -18.16 8.56 10.30
CA ILE A 64 -18.69 9.93 10.26
C ILE A 64 -18.51 10.53 8.86
N VAL A 65 -17.33 10.39 8.26
CA VAL A 65 -17.08 10.93 6.91
C VAL A 65 -17.96 10.23 5.87
N CYS A 66 -18.14 8.90 5.97
CA CYS A 66 -19.02 8.17 5.06
C CYS A 66 -20.47 8.64 5.17
N ASP A 67 -20.99 8.79 6.39
CA ASP A 67 -22.34 9.28 6.66
C ASP A 67 -22.56 10.70 6.08
N VAL A 68 -21.66 11.64 6.42
CA VAL A 68 -21.74 13.04 5.98
C VAL A 68 -21.64 13.17 4.46
N CYS A 69 -20.85 12.33 3.80
CA CYS A 69 -20.65 12.36 2.36
C CYS A 69 -21.58 11.42 1.57
N GLY A 70 -22.49 10.70 2.24
CA GLY A 70 -23.40 9.74 1.59
C GLY A 70 -22.69 8.57 0.91
N ALA A 71 -21.51 8.18 1.39
CA ALA A 71 -20.74 7.06 0.87
C ALA A 71 -21.09 5.76 1.62
N ASP A 72 -21.16 4.63 0.91
CA ASP A 72 -21.28 3.32 1.55
C ASP A 72 -19.95 2.96 2.25
N PRO A 73 -19.92 2.86 3.59
CA PRO A 73 -18.71 2.55 4.32
C PRO A 73 -18.18 1.15 4.03
N VAL A 74 -19.05 0.18 3.76
CA VAL A 74 -18.64 -1.20 3.48
C VAL A 74 -17.97 -1.29 2.12
N GLN A 75 -18.60 -0.70 1.09
CA GLN A 75 -17.99 -0.65 -0.23
C GLN A 75 -16.67 0.12 -0.21
N THR A 76 -16.61 1.24 0.52
CA THR A 76 -15.38 2.03 0.65
C THR A 76 -14.24 1.23 1.29
N VAL A 77 -14.51 0.43 2.32
CA VAL A 77 -13.48 -0.45 2.93
C VAL A 77 -13.02 -1.52 1.95
N ARG A 78 -13.93 -2.12 1.18
CA ARG A 78 -13.55 -3.10 0.14
C ARG A 78 -12.63 -2.47 -0.90
N ASP A 79 -12.92 -1.25 -1.33
CA ASP A 79 -12.10 -0.53 -2.30
C ASP A 79 -10.70 -0.22 -1.73
N ILE A 80 -10.62 0.20 -0.45
CA ILE A 80 -9.34 0.43 0.24
C ILE A 80 -8.49 -0.84 0.29
N ILE A 81 -9.07 -1.97 0.69
CA ILE A 81 -8.36 -3.25 0.79
C ILE A 81 -7.89 -3.71 -0.58
N SER A 82 -8.74 -3.60 -1.60
CA SER A 82 -8.42 -4.03 -2.97
C SER A 82 -7.30 -3.18 -3.58
N GLU A 83 -7.36 -1.87 -3.36
CA GLU A 83 -6.33 -0.94 -3.82
C GLU A 83 -4.99 -1.17 -3.11
N ALA A 84 -5.01 -1.39 -1.79
CA ALA A 84 -3.80 -1.69 -1.03
C ALA A 84 -3.14 -2.99 -1.52
N LYS A 85 -3.92 -4.04 -1.76
CA LYS A 85 -3.41 -5.30 -2.34
C LYS A 85 -2.80 -5.09 -3.72
N ARG A 86 -3.46 -4.33 -4.60
CA ARG A 86 -2.94 -4.03 -5.94
C ARG A 86 -1.57 -3.35 -5.87
N ILE A 87 -1.43 -2.34 -5.01
CA ILE A 87 -0.17 -1.61 -4.83
C ILE A 87 0.91 -2.53 -4.25
N GLU A 88 0.58 -3.37 -3.28
CA GLU A 88 1.53 -4.32 -2.69
C GLU A 88 2.04 -5.35 -3.72
N GLU A 89 1.16 -5.88 -4.57
CA GLU A 89 1.51 -6.79 -5.66
C GLU A 89 2.42 -6.11 -6.71
N GLU A 90 2.11 -4.86 -7.05
CA GLU A 90 2.93 -4.04 -7.97
C GLU A 90 4.33 -3.82 -7.39
N GLN A 91 4.45 -3.37 -6.14
CA GLN A 91 5.75 -3.21 -5.46
C GLN A 91 6.52 -4.53 -5.34
N LYS A 92 5.83 -5.67 -5.14
CA LYS A 92 6.48 -6.99 -5.14
C LYS A 92 6.98 -7.37 -6.53
N ARG A 93 6.24 -7.04 -7.59
CA ARG A 93 6.66 -7.25 -8.98
C ARG A 93 7.87 -6.38 -9.33
N GLU A 94 7.84 -5.10 -8.98
CA GLU A 94 8.97 -4.18 -9.21
C GLU A 94 10.24 -4.63 -8.51
N ARG A 95 10.14 -5.04 -7.23
CA ARG A 95 11.28 -5.59 -6.49
C ARG A 95 11.90 -6.81 -7.18
N ARG A 96 11.06 -7.75 -7.65
CA ARG A 96 11.54 -8.92 -8.41
C ARG A 96 12.23 -8.52 -9.72
N VAL A 97 11.67 -7.56 -10.45
CA VAL A 97 12.28 -7.06 -11.70
C VAL A 97 13.64 -6.42 -11.41
N GLU A 98 13.73 -5.62 -10.36
CA GLU A 98 14.98 -4.95 -9.98
C GLU A 98 16.05 -5.94 -9.51
N GLU A 99 15.66 -6.95 -8.73
CA GLU A 99 16.54 -8.05 -8.33
C GLU A 99 17.05 -8.83 -9.56
N THR A 100 16.16 -9.16 -10.50
CA THR A 100 16.51 -9.82 -11.76
C THR A 100 17.52 -8.99 -12.56
N LYS A 101 17.32 -7.67 -12.65
CA LYS A 101 18.26 -6.76 -13.32
C LYS A 101 19.64 -6.74 -12.67
N ARG A 102 19.71 -6.77 -11.33
CA ARG A 102 20.97 -6.85 -10.60
C ARG A 102 21.71 -8.15 -10.88
N ILE A 103 21.03 -9.29 -10.78
CA ILE A 103 21.63 -10.61 -11.09
C ILE A 103 22.17 -10.63 -12.53
N LEU A 104 21.39 -10.11 -13.49
CA LEU A 104 21.83 -10.05 -14.89
C LEU A 104 23.10 -9.19 -15.09
N ALA A 105 23.24 -8.10 -14.33
CA ALA A 105 24.39 -7.22 -14.39
C ALA A 105 25.64 -7.83 -13.73
N ASP A 106 25.47 -8.51 -12.59
CA ASP A 106 26.57 -9.07 -11.81
C ASP A 106 27.05 -10.42 -12.36
N ASN A 107 26.13 -11.28 -12.80
CA ASN A 107 26.43 -12.60 -13.35
C ASN A 107 25.35 -13.05 -14.37
N PRO A 108 25.50 -12.73 -15.66
CA PRO A 108 24.47 -12.98 -16.67
C PRO A 108 24.13 -14.47 -16.88
N MET A 109 25.00 -15.39 -16.46
CA MET A 109 24.81 -16.84 -16.61
C MET A 109 23.95 -17.45 -15.48
N GLU A 110 23.82 -16.75 -14.34
CA GLU A 110 23.10 -17.23 -13.15
C GLU A 110 21.57 -17.29 -13.34
N LEU A 111 21.02 -16.44 -14.21
CA LEU A 111 19.61 -16.43 -14.61
C LEU A 111 19.22 -17.66 -15.45
N ALA A 112 20.13 -18.12 -16.33
CA ALA A 112 19.90 -19.32 -17.15
C ALA A 112 19.87 -20.59 -16.28
N ALA A 113 20.70 -20.65 -15.24
CA ALA A 113 20.69 -21.75 -14.27
C ALA A 113 19.45 -21.76 -13.36
N TYR A 114 18.62 -20.72 -13.34
CA TYR A 114 17.35 -20.69 -12.61
C TYR A 114 16.15 -21.21 -13.43
N THR A 115 16.32 -21.30 -14.77
CA THR A 115 15.29 -21.77 -15.70
C THR A 115 15.54 -23.18 -16.22
N ASP A 116 16.65 -23.81 -15.85
CA ASP A 116 16.96 -25.20 -16.20
C ASP A 116 16.20 -26.19 -15.28
N PRO A 117 15.21 -26.93 -15.79
CA PRO A 117 14.49 -27.94 -15.01
C PRO A 117 15.36 -29.14 -14.58
N ASP A 118 16.54 -29.32 -15.18
CA ASP A 118 17.52 -30.35 -14.82
C ASP A 118 18.63 -29.83 -13.88
N LYS A 119 18.51 -28.61 -13.31
CA LYS A 119 19.51 -28.05 -12.38
C LYS A 119 19.89 -29.02 -11.25
N GLU A 120 18.92 -29.79 -10.75
CA GLU A 120 19.13 -30.79 -9.70
C GLU A 120 19.96 -32.01 -10.13
N LYS A 121 20.09 -32.31 -11.43
CA LYS A 121 21.01 -33.37 -11.91
C LYS A 121 22.48 -32.94 -11.87
N TYR A 122 22.76 -31.65 -11.96
CA TYR A 122 24.15 -31.15 -12.03
C TYR A 122 24.78 -30.93 -10.65
N ILE A 123 24.00 -30.95 -9.56
CA ILE A 123 24.55 -30.93 -8.19
C ILE A 123 25.05 -32.31 -7.74
N GLU A 124 24.75 -33.39 -8.49
CA GLU A 124 25.20 -34.75 -8.14
C GLU A 124 26.66 -35.03 -8.58
N TYR A 125 27.24 -34.22 -9.45
CA TYR A 125 28.65 -34.33 -9.87
C TYR A 125 29.43 -33.11 -9.39
N GLY A 126 29.93 -33.23 -8.16
CA GLY A 126 30.87 -32.27 -7.58
C GLY A 126 32.12 -32.11 -8.44
N ASN A 127 32.58 -30.86 -8.55
CA ASN A 127 33.90 -30.44 -9.03
C ASN A 127 34.44 -31.17 -10.26
N GLY A 128 33.93 -30.80 -11.44
CA GLY A 128 34.76 -30.48 -12.62
C GLY A 128 35.95 -31.37 -12.97
N ASP A 129 35.85 -32.69 -12.82
CA ASP A 129 36.81 -33.63 -13.42
C ASP A 129 36.24 -34.07 -14.77
N ASP A 130 36.68 -33.39 -15.83
CA ASP A 130 36.51 -33.87 -17.20
C ASP A 130 37.33 -35.18 -17.36
N PRO A 131 36.71 -36.30 -17.76
CA PRO A 131 37.47 -37.52 -18.04
C PRO A 131 38.30 -37.35 -19.31
N ALA A 132 39.61 -37.64 -19.16
CA ALA A 132 40.65 -37.55 -20.19
C ALA A 132 40.45 -38.47 -21.40
#